data_AF-A0A1Q7V8K2-F1
#
_entry.id   AF-A0A1Q7V8K2-F1
#
_cell.length_a   1.000
_cell.length_b   1.000
_cell.length_c   1.000
_cell.angle_alpha   90.00
_cell.angle_beta   90.00
_cell.angle_gamma   90.00
#
_symmetry.space_group_name_H-M   'P 1'
#
loop_
_entity.id
_entity.type
_entity.pdbx_description
1 polymer ?
#
loop_
_entity_poly.entity_id
_entity_poly.type
_entity_poly.pdbx_seq_one_letter_code
_entity_poly.pdbx_strand_id
1 'polypeptide(L)'
;MRIQISTFFLLILSLTTVNVYSQSPTPTAPQPKPEETEVWKPVPPVVTPGADCNAPPSDAIILFNGKNLDEWVSVKDKSPAKWIVSNGLITVNKAAGNIETKRSFRDYQLHIEWKVPENITGSSQARGNSGVFLAATGSEDGGYELQVLDSYKNQTYVNGMAGSIYKQAIPLANPTRRPGEWQIYDVAWTAPTFNSDGSLKTPAYVTVFFNGVLVQNHFQLKGETRYIGQPFYKAHGPAPIMLQAHGDPSQPISFRNIWVREIQ
;
A
#
# COMPACT_ATOMS: atom_id res chain seq x y z
N MET A 1 -97.89 -55.01 16.98
CA MET A 1 -97.01 -54.20 17.86
C MET A 1 -95.94 -53.54 16.99
N ARG A 2 -95.93 -52.20 16.98
CA ARG A 2 -94.96 -51.25 16.39
C ARG A 2 -94.77 -51.22 14.86
N ILE A 3 -95.34 -50.16 14.29
CA ILE A 3 -95.16 -49.63 12.93
C ILE A 3 -93.81 -48.90 12.85
N GLN A 4 -93.00 -49.20 11.82
CA GLN A 4 -91.73 -48.54 11.53
C GLN A 4 -91.98 -47.37 10.57
N ILE A 5 -91.71 -46.14 11.02
CA ILE A 5 -91.69 -44.93 10.19
C ILE A 5 -90.22 -44.64 9.88
N SER A 6 -89.85 -44.67 8.60
CA SER A 6 -88.54 -44.20 8.13
C SER A 6 -88.67 -42.76 7.64
N THR A 7 -87.97 -41.86 8.31
CA THR A 7 -87.92 -40.43 7.98
C THR A 7 -86.80 -40.19 6.96
N PHE A 8 -87.15 -39.70 5.77
CA PHE A 8 -86.20 -39.32 4.72
C PHE A 8 -85.72 -37.88 4.97
N PHE A 9 -84.42 -37.68 5.18
CA PHE A 9 -83.81 -36.34 5.25
C PHE A 9 -83.39 -35.89 3.85
N LEU A 10 -83.99 -34.80 3.36
CA LEU A 10 -83.64 -34.17 2.08
C LEU A 10 -82.54 -33.13 2.32
N LEU A 11 -81.34 -33.38 1.79
CA LEU A 11 -80.20 -32.46 1.85
C LEU A 11 -80.33 -31.43 0.71
N ILE A 12 -80.58 -30.15 1.04
CA ILE A 12 -80.60 -29.05 0.07
C ILE A 12 -79.19 -28.47 -0.04
N LEU A 13 -78.54 -28.63 -1.19
CA LEU A 13 -77.23 -28.08 -1.50
C LEU A 13 -77.40 -26.67 -2.08
N SER A 14 -77.04 -25.62 -1.33
CA SER A 14 -77.01 -24.24 -1.83
C SER A 14 -75.67 -23.96 -2.52
N LEU A 15 -75.71 -23.71 -3.83
CA LEU A 15 -74.56 -23.28 -4.63
C LEU A 15 -74.35 -21.76 -4.46
N THR A 16 -73.33 -21.36 -3.71
CA THR A 16 -72.85 -19.98 -3.66
C THR A 16 -71.82 -19.77 -4.77
N THR A 17 -72.12 -18.87 -5.71
CA THR A 17 -71.19 -18.49 -6.78
C THR A 17 -70.12 -17.56 -6.22
N VAL A 18 -68.88 -18.06 -6.11
CA VAL A 18 -67.71 -17.23 -5.76
C VAL A 18 -67.24 -16.51 -7.03
N ASN A 19 -67.42 -15.19 -7.08
CA ASN A 19 -66.85 -14.37 -8.14
C ASN A 19 -65.34 -14.22 -7.89
N VAL A 20 -64.54 -14.94 -8.67
CA VAL A 20 -63.08 -14.79 -8.69
C VAL A 20 -62.76 -13.54 -9.52
N TYR A 21 -62.44 -12.43 -8.86
CA TYR A 21 -61.82 -11.30 -9.53
C TYR A 21 -60.38 -11.70 -9.89
N SER A 22 -60.14 -11.96 -11.17
CA SER A 22 -58.80 -12.09 -11.72
C SER A 22 -58.07 -10.76 -11.53
N GLN A 23 -57.13 -10.68 -10.58
CA GLN A 23 -56.17 -9.59 -10.54
C GLN A 23 -55.33 -9.67 -11.81
N SER A 24 -55.47 -8.69 -12.70
CA SER A 24 -54.57 -8.55 -13.86
C SER A 24 -53.13 -8.46 -13.34
N PRO A 25 -52.18 -9.22 -13.90
CA PRO A 25 -50.79 -9.13 -13.48
C PRO A 25 -50.32 -7.69 -13.65
N THR A 26 -49.81 -7.09 -12.57
CA THR A 26 -49.21 -5.75 -12.59
C THR A 26 -48.11 -5.76 -13.66
N PRO A 27 -48.08 -4.79 -14.60
CA PRO A 27 -47.02 -4.72 -15.61
C PRO A 27 -45.67 -4.69 -14.89
N THR A 28 -44.88 -5.75 -15.06
CA THR A 28 -43.53 -5.78 -14.51
C THR A 28 -42.73 -4.75 -15.29
N ALA A 29 -42.19 -3.74 -14.61
CA ALA A 29 -41.30 -2.78 -15.26
C ALA A 29 -40.20 -3.57 -15.99
N PRO A 30 -39.83 -3.18 -17.22
CA PRO A 30 -38.73 -3.84 -17.92
C PRO A 30 -37.49 -3.82 -17.03
N GLN A 31 -36.87 -4.99 -16.84
CA GLN A 31 -35.58 -5.02 -16.15
C GLN A 31 -34.57 -4.23 -16.99
N PRO A 32 -33.78 -3.33 -16.39
CA PRO A 32 -32.75 -2.58 -17.11
C PRO A 32 -31.74 -3.56 -17.71
N LYS A 33 -31.28 -3.28 -18.93
CA LYS A 33 -30.32 -4.17 -19.58
C LYS A 33 -28.91 -3.90 -19.05
N PRO A 34 -28.01 -4.92 -18.98
CA PRO A 34 -26.63 -4.72 -18.51
C PRO A 34 -25.91 -3.57 -19.21
N GLU A 35 -26.14 -3.41 -20.53
CA GLU A 35 -25.50 -2.40 -21.38
C GLU A 35 -25.80 -0.97 -20.95
N GLU A 36 -26.90 -0.72 -20.23
CA GLU A 36 -27.25 0.60 -19.69
C GLU A 36 -26.26 1.08 -18.61
N THR A 37 -25.46 0.17 -18.06
CA THR A 37 -24.45 0.46 -17.02
C THR A 37 -23.01 0.19 -17.47
N GLU A 38 -22.79 -0.28 -18.70
CA GLU A 38 -21.46 -0.57 -19.22
C GLU A 38 -20.70 0.72 -19.58
N VAL A 39 -19.48 0.84 -19.06
CA VAL A 39 -18.57 1.94 -19.37
C VAL A 39 -17.44 1.42 -20.26
N TRP A 40 -17.44 1.83 -21.53
CA TRP A 40 -16.49 1.35 -22.53
C TRP A 40 -15.27 2.25 -22.71
N LYS A 41 -15.31 3.49 -22.19
CA LYS A 41 -14.22 4.47 -22.34
C LYS A 41 -14.06 5.32 -21.06
N PRO A 42 -12.83 5.76 -20.73
CA PRO A 42 -11.58 5.46 -21.46
C PRO A 42 -11.15 4.00 -21.32
N VAL A 43 -10.57 3.44 -22.38
CA VAL A 43 -10.00 2.08 -22.34
C VAL A 43 -8.71 2.14 -21.50
N PRO A 44 -8.55 1.31 -20.47
CA PRO A 44 -7.33 1.26 -19.69
C PRO A 44 -6.10 0.94 -20.55
N PRO A 45 -4.91 1.51 -20.24
CA PRO A 45 -3.69 1.19 -20.96
C PRO A 45 -3.31 -0.29 -20.82
N VAL A 46 -2.75 -0.87 -21.88
CA VAL A 46 -2.23 -2.25 -21.86
C VAL A 46 -0.86 -2.26 -21.17
N VAL A 47 -0.71 -3.09 -20.14
CA VAL A 47 0.54 -3.27 -19.40
C VAL A 47 0.93 -4.75 -19.45
N THR A 48 2.15 -5.05 -19.88
CA THR A 48 2.69 -6.41 -19.77
C THR A 48 3.26 -6.58 -18.36
N PRO A 49 2.79 -7.55 -17.55
CA PRO A 49 3.32 -7.78 -16.22
C PRO A 49 4.77 -8.30 -16.29
N GLY A 50 5.49 -8.18 -15.18
CA GLY A 50 6.78 -8.85 -15.01
C GLY A 50 6.66 -10.38 -15.08
N ALA A 51 7.81 -11.05 -15.23
CA ALA A 51 7.86 -12.52 -15.30
C ALA A 51 7.34 -13.22 -14.02
N ASP A 52 7.41 -12.53 -12.88
CA ASP A 52 6.81 -12.89 -11.61
C ASP A 52 6.24 -11.63 -10.93
N CYS A 53 5.64 -11.77 -9.74
CA CYS A 53 5.03 -10.66 -9.02
C CYS A 53 6.02 -9.59 -8.54
N ASN A 54 7.32 -9.89 -8.49
CA ASN A 54 8.35 -8.96 -8.03
C ASN A 54 9.03 -8.26 -9.21
N ALA A 55 8.96 -8.82 -10.42
CA ALA A 55 9.55 -8.24 -11.62
C ALA A 55 8.78 -6.98 -12.08
N PRO A 56 9.48 -5.96 -12.59
CA PRO A 56 8.84 -4.72 -13.05
C PRO A 56 7.89 -4.99 -14.24
N PRO A 57 6.69 -4.39 -14.25
CA PRO A 57 5.84 -4.36 -15.44
C PRO A 57 6.42 -3.44 -16.53
N SER A 58 5.89 -3.55 -17.75
CA SER A 58 6.41 -2.82 -18.92
C SER A 58 6.29 -1.29 -18.84
N ASP A 59 5.43 -0.76 -17.97
CA ASP A 59 5.23 0.68 -17.74
C ASP A 59 6.02 1.22 -16.55
N ALA A 60 6.78 0.37 -15.84
CA ALA A 60 7.55 0.79 -14.67
C ALA A 60 8.88 1.46 -15.04
N ILE A 61 9.24 2.45 -14.24
CA ILE A 61 10.57 3.04 -14.17
C ILE A 61 11.42 2.15 -13.25
N ILE A 62 12.52 1.62 -13.79
CA ILE A 62 13.48 0.83 -13.03
C ILE A 62 14.43 1.78 -12.30
N LEU A 63 14.26 1.90 -10.98
CA LEU A 63 15.13 2.72 -10.13
C LEU A 63 16.45 2.04 -9.81
N PHE A 64 16.51 0.70 -9.84
CA PHE A 64 17.76 -0.04 -9.73
C PHE A 64 17.71 -1.37 -10.49
N ASN A 65 18.62 -1.52 -11.45
CA ASN A 65 18.72 -2.67 -12.35
C ASN A 65 19.89 -3.62 -12.01
N GLY A 66 20.54 -3.43 -10.86
CA GLY A 66 21.71 -4.23 -10.45
C GLY A 66 23.06 -3.68 -10.93
N LYS A 67 23.12 -2.61 -11.73
CA LYS A 67 24.38 -2.16 -12.35
C LYS A 67 24.96 -0.89 -11.75
N ASN A 68 24.13 0.12 -11.48
CA ASN A 68 24.59 1.44 -11.06
C ASN A 68 23.50 2.20 -10.28
N LEU A 69 23.84 3.40 -9.81
CA LEU A 69 22.95 4.31 -9.09
C LEU A 69 22.52 5.49 -9.97
N ASP A 70 22.35 5.29 -11.28
CA ASP A 70 22.09 6.40 -12.21
C ASP A 70 20.77 7.12 -11.97
N GLU A 71 19.79 6.46 -11.35
CA GLU A 71 18.51 7.08 -10.95
C GLU A 71 18.58 7.76 -9.56
N TRP A 72 19.74 7.75 -8.89
CA TRP A 72 19.90 8.23 -7.52
C TRP A 72 20.96 9.32 -7.39
N VAL A 73 20.75 10.22 -6.42
CA VAL A 73 21.69 11.27 -6.02
C VAL A 73 21.82 11.33 -4.50
N SER A 74 22.88 11.94 -4.00
CA SER A 74 23.01 12.26 -2.58
C SER A 74 21.99 13.32 -2.19
N VAL A 75 21.29 13.10 -1.07
CA VAL A 75 20.35 14.10 -0.51
C VAL A 75 21.08 15.40 -0.13
N LYS A 76 22.35 15.29 0.31
CA LYS A 76 23.16 16.39 0.84
C LYS A 76 23.41 17.50 -0.19
N ASP A 77 23.76 17.13 -1.42
CA ASP A 77 24.26 18.08 -2.44
C ASP A 77 23.82 17.74 -3.87
N LYS A 78 22.95 16.73 -4.04
CA LYS A 78 22.48 16.22 -5.33
C LYS A 78 23.59 15.70 -6.25
N SER A 79 24.81 15.49 -5.73
CA SER A 79 25.89 14.81 -6.45
C SER A 79 25.58 13.31 -6.65
N PRO A 80 26.31 12.59 -7.50
CA PRO A 80 26.09 11.15 -7.68
C PRO A 80 26.09 10.39 -6.34
N ALA A 81 25.12 9.48 -6.16
CA ALA A 81 25.00 8.66 -4.97
C ALA A 81 26.25 7.79 -4.76
N LYS A 82 26.74 7.70 -3.51
CA LYS A 82 28.00 7.02 -3.15
C LYS A 82 27.78 5.77 -2.29
N TRP A 83 26.61 5.15 -2.40
CA TRP A 83 26.37 3.83 -1.86
C TRP A 83 27.09 2.77 -2.70
N ILE A 84 27.32 1.59 -2.12
CA ILE A 84 28.18 0.57 -2.71
C ILE A 84 27.34 -0.29 -3.64
N VAL A 85 27.70 -0.37 -4.92
CA VAL A 85 27.08 -1.30 -5.87
C VAL A 85 27.99 -2.49 -6.10
N SER A 86 27.51 -3.69 -5.81
CA SER A 86 28.25 -4.93 -6.04
C SER A 86 27.31 -6.12 -6.15
N ASN A 87 27.61 -7.08 -7.04
CA ASN A 87 26.85 -8.32 -7.23
C ASN A 87 25.33 -8.11 -7.44
N GLY A 88 24.95 -7.06 -8.17
CA GLY A 88 23.54 -6.76 -8.42
C GLY A 88 22.80 -6.11 -7.26
N LEU A 89 23.49 -5.66 -6.21
CA LEU A 89 22.92 -5.09 -4.98
C LEU A 89 23.42 -3.67 -4.75
N ILE A 90 22.63 -2.86 -4.04
CA ILE A 90 23.08 -1.62 -3.40
C ILE A 90 23.28 -1.91 -1.91
N THR A 91 24.45 -1.64 -1.33
CA THR A 91 24.68 -1.68 0.11
C THR A 91 24.83 -0.26 0.65
N VAL A 92 24.12 0.02 1.75
CA VAL A 92 24.12 1.34 2.40
C VAL A 92 25.55 1.76 2.77
N ASN A 93 25.94 2.97 2.38
CA ASN A 93 27.15 3.61 2.88
C ASN A 93 26.77 4.68 3.89
N LYS A 94 26.81 4.33 5.19
CA LYS A 94 26.37 5.23 6.28
C LYS A 94 27.12 6.57 6.29
N ALA A 95 28.41 6.57 5.94
CA ALA A 95 29.22 7.79 5.88
C ALA A 95 28.86 8.72 4.69
N ALA A 96 28.25 8.18 3.64
CA ALA A 96 27.80 8.96 2.48
C ALA A 96 26.45 9.66 2.70
N GLY A 97 25.69 9.25 3.72
CA GLY A 97 24.36 9.77 4.01
C GLY A 97 23.27 9.24 3.09
N ASN A 98 22.08 9.84 3.20
CA ASN A 98 20.87 9.45 2.47
C ASN A 98 21.03 9.64 0.95
N ILE A 99 20.32 8.80 0.20
CA ILE A 99 20.19 8.93 -1.26
C ILE A 99 18.72 9.04 -1.64
N GLU A 100 18.45 9.76 -2.72
CA GLU A 100 17.09 9.95 -3.24
C GLU A 100 17.06 9.80 -4.75
N THR A 101 15.88 9.51 -5.28
CA THR A 101 15.68 9.46 -6.73
C THR A 101 15.91 10.83 -7.36
N LYS A 102 16.48 10.87 -8.57
CA LYS A 102 16.57 12.10 -9.39
C LYS A 102 15.18 12.63 -9.78
N ARG A 103 14.22 11.71 -9.88
CA ARG A 103 12.83 11.97 -10.23
C ARG A 103 12.02 12.29 -8.98
N SER A 104 10.94 13.03 -9.18
CA SER A 104 9.91 13.27 -8.18
C SER A 104 8.62 12.60 -8.61
N PHE A 105 7.90 12.02 -7.65
CA PHE A 105 6.67 11.28 -7.88
C PHE A 105 5.54 11.88 -7.05
N ARG A 106 4.31 11.67 -7.50
CA ARG A 106 3.10 12.07 -6.76
C ARG A 106 2.37 10.84 -6.26
N ASP A 107 1.64 10.18 -7.15
CA ASP A 107 0.85 8.99 -6.85
C ASP A 107 1.49 7.81 -7.60
N TYR A 108 1.80 6.73 -6.89
CA TYR A 108 2.55 5.62 -7.51
C TYR A 108 2.35 4.27 -6.80
N GLN A 109 2.69 3.23 -7.54
CA GLN A 109 3.00 1.90 -7.00
C GLN A 109 4.52 1.71 -7.00
N LEU A 110 5.08 1.25 -5.88
CA LEU A 110 6.51 1.00 -5.68
C LEU A 110 6.72 -0.45 -5.25
N HIS A 111 7.75 -1.07 -5.82
CA HIS A 111 8.34 -2.31 -5.32
C HIS A 111 9.78 -2.07 -4.90
N ILE A 112 10.16 -2.61 -3.74
CA ILE A 112 11.52 -2.53 -3.22
C ILE A 112 11.86 -3.74 -2.36
N GLU A 113 13.00 -4.36 -2.65
CA GLU A 113 13.54 -5.45 -1.84
C GLU A 113 14.72 -4.98 -1.00
N TRP A 114 14.79 -5.45 0.24
CA TRP A 114 15.89 -5.17 1.17
C TRP A 114 16.31 -6.41 1.94
N LYS A 115 17.54 -6.40 2.45
CA LYS A 115 18.13 -7.53 3.17
C LYS A 115 19.00 -7.04 4.32
N VAL A 116 18.74 -7.62 5.49
CA VAL A 116 19.60 -7.50 6.67
C VAL A 116 20.74 -8.53 6.54
N PRO A 117 22.01 -8.15 6.75
CA PRO A 117 23.12 -9.09 6.66
C PRO A 117 23.12 -10.09 7.82
N GLU A 118 23.63 -11.31 7.61
CA GLU A 118 23.62 -12.37 8.63
C GLU A 118 24.42 -12.03 9.90
N ASN A 119 25.46 -11.21 9.76
CA ASN A 119 26.30 -10.74 10.86
C ASN A 119 25.74 -9.50 11.57
N ILE A 120 24.45 -9.21 11.43
CA ILE A 120 23.83 -8.02 12.02
C ILE A 120 23.89 -8.02 13.55
N THR A 121 24.22 -6.85 14.11
CA THR A 121 24.32 -6.58 15.54
C THR A 121 23.48 -5.37 15.93
N GLY A 122 23.34 -5.15 17.24
CA GLY A 122 22.51 -4.07 17.79
C GLY A 122 21.13 -4.56 18.22
N SER A 123 20.33 -3.61 18.74
CA SER A 123 18.98 -3.84 19.26
C SER A 123 18.08 -2.63 18.99
N SER A 124 16.77 -2.84 19.10
CA SER A 124 15.75 -1.81 18.87
C SER A 124 16.00 -1.09 17.54
N GLN A 125 15.94 0.24 17.51
CA GLN A 125 16.18 1.09 16.34
C GLN A 125 17.64 1.14 15.85
N ALA A 126 18.58 0.51 16.55
CA ALA A 126 19.99 0.51 16.19
C ALA A 126 20.42 -0.87 15.65
N ARG A 127 19.53 -1.53 14.91
CA ARG A 127 19.74 -2.87 14.34
C ARG A 127 19.18 -2.93 12.91
N GLY A 128 20.02 -2.64 11.92
CA GLY A 128 19.65 -2.68 10.51
C GLY A 128 18.64 -1.61 10.13
N ASN A 129 18.74 -0.41 10.74
CA ASN A 129 17.81 0.69 10.51
C ASN A 129 18.10 1.41 9.20
N SER A 130 17.04 1.69 8.46
CA SER A 130 16.96 2.52 7.27
C SER A 130 15.49 2.93 7.14
N GLY A 131 15.12 3.56 6.02
CA GLY A 131 13.74 3.96 5.78
C GLY A 131 13.53 4.16 4.30
N VAL A 132 12.32 3.86 3.84
CA VAL A 132 11.83 4.24 2.51
C VAL A 132 10.92 5.44 2.71
N PHE A 133 11.43 6.63 2.40
CA PHE A 133 10.63 7.84 2.44
C PHE A 133 9.84 7.94 1.13
N LEU A 134 8.53 7.78 1.24
CA LEU A 134 7.59 7.75 0.12
C LEU A 134 7.44 9.12 -0.55
N ALA A 135 7.77 10.19 0.18
CA ALA A 135 7.97 11.52 -0.35
C ALA A 135 8.98 12.24 0.57
N ALA A 136 10.16 12.54 0.05
CA ALA A 136 11.20 13.29 0.76
C ALA A 136 11.02 14.80 0.54
N THR A 137 10.73 15.54 1.61
CA THR A 137 10.26 16.94 1.56
C THR A 137 11.15 17.91 2.33
N GLY A 138 12.15 17.40 3.06
CA GLY A 138 13.06 18.19 3.88
C GLY A 138 14.53 17.83 3.67
N SER A 139 15.42 18.52 4.39
CA SER A 139 16.81 18.09 4.52
C SER A 139 16.90 16.88 5.44
N GLU A 140 17.83 15.98 5.16
CA GLU A 140 18.11 14.77 5.95
C GLU A 140 16.93 13.79 5.96
N ASP A 141 16.19 13.68 7.07
CA ASP A 141 15.13 12.69 7.32
C ASP A 141 13.72 13.32 7.30
N GLY A 142 13.50 14.31 6.43
CA GLY A 142 12.21 14.97 6.26
C GLY A 142 11.33 14.28 5.21
N GLY A 143 10.12 13.89 5.58
CA GLY A 143 9.16 13.29 4.65
C GLY A 143 8.23 12.27 5.30
N TYR A 144 7.81 11.28 4.52
CA TYR A 144 6.86 10.23 4.93
C TYR A 144 7.54 8.86 4.92
N GLU A 145 8.02 8.42 6.07
CA GLU A 145 8.83 7.22 6.20
C GLU A 145 7.99 5.95 6.38
N LEU A 146 8.17 5.01 5.45
CA LEU A 146 7.90 3.59 5.65
C LEU A 146 9.16 2.95 6.25
N GLN A 147 9.03 2.48 7.48
CA GLN A 147 10.19 2.07 8.28
C GLN A 147 10.83 0.77 7.78
N VAL A 148 12.16 0.76 7.71
CA VAL A 148 12.98 -0.44 7.42
C VAL A 148 13.85 -0.75 8.65
N LEU A 149 13.68 -1.94 9.22
CA LEU A 149 14.41 -2.34 10.42
C LEU A 149 14.54 -3.85 10.51
N ASP A 150 15.63 -4.39 11.06
CA ASP A 150 15.64 -5.79 11.46
C ASP A 150 14.68 -5.98 12.64
N SER A 151 13.45 -6.40 12.36
CA SER A 151 12.41 -6.69 13.36
C SER A 151 12.24 -8.21 13.60
N TYR A 152 13.18 -9.03 13.13
CA TYR A 152 13.21 -10.46 13.41
C TYR A 152 13.82 -10.71 14.80
N LYS A 153 12.99 -11.10 15.77
CA LYS A 153 13.40 -11.32 17.18
C LYS A 153 14.15 -10.11 17.77
N ASN A 154 13.76 -8.90 17.38
CA ASN A 154 14.30 -7.64 17.88
C ASN A 154 13.17 -6.77 18.39
N GLN A 155 13.12 -6.54 19.71
CA GLN A 155 12.07 -5.73 20.32
C GLN A 155 12.36 -4.23 20.16
N THR A 156 11.34 -3.47 19.77
CA THR A 156 11.37 -2.00 19.70
C THR A 156 9.97 -1.44 19.96
N TYR A 157 9.80 -0.12 19.89
CA TYR A 157 8.47 0.49 19.97
C TYR A 157 7.67 0.22 18.69
N VAL A 158 6.44 -0.27 18.85
CA VAL A 158 5.66 -0.91 17.77
C VAL A 158 5.24 0.05 16.64
N ASN A 159 5.16 1.35 16.89
CA ASN A 159 4.92 2.34 15.85
C ASN A 159 6.20 2.77 15.09
N GLY A 160 7.36 2.18 15.39
CA GLY A 160 8.62 2.41 14.68
C GLY A 160 9.35 1.13 14.28
N MET A 161 8.65 0.00 14.23
CA MET A 161 9.21 -1.26 13.72
C MET A 161 9.05 -1.36 12.20
N ALA A 162 9.67 -2.35 11.57
CA ALA A 162 9.57 -2.54 10.12
C ALA A 162 8.10 -2.63 9.64
N GLY A 163 7.78 -1.89 8.58
CA GLY A 163 6.42 -1.81 8.02
C GLY A 163 5.52 -0.78 8.70
N SER A 164 5.99 -0.10 9.75
CA SER A 164 5.27 1.04 10.32
C SER A 164 5.36 2.25 9.38
N ILE A 165 4.32 3.08 9.38
CA ILE A 165 4.48 4.48 8.99
C ILE A 165 5.04 5.18 10.21
N TYR A 166 6.30 5.59 10.14
CA TYR A 166 7.14 5.84 11.31
C TYR A 166 6.47 6.79 12.32
N LYS A 167 6.29 6.25 13.54
CA LYS A 167 5.58 6.83 14.70
C LYS A 167 4.12 7.21 14.50
N GLN A 168 3.51 6.94 13.34
CA GLN A 168 2.09 7.22 13.06
C GLN A 168 1.20 5.96 13.05
N ALA A 169 1.65 4.87 12.43
CA ALA A 169 0.85 3.66 12.24
C ALA A 169 1.63 2.41 12.64
N ILE A 170 1.06 1.61 13.54
CA ILE A 170 1.58 0.28 13.89
C ILE A 170 1.26 -0.67 12.72
N PRO A 171 2.22 -1.48 12.21
CA PRO A 171 1.90 -2.45 11.17
C PRO A 171 0.93 -3.51 11.70
N LEU A 172 -0.02 -3.94 10.85
CA LEU A 172 -1.03 -4.93 11.21
C LEU A 172 -0.44 -6.30 11.57
N ALA A 173 0.77 -6.60 11.10
CA ALA A 173 1.50 -7.83 11.39
C ALA A 173 3.02 -7.58 11.31
N ASN A 174 3.80 -8.51 11.87
CA ASN A 174 5.25 -8.58 11.68
C ASN A 174 5.61 -9.81 10.83
N PRO A 175 5.70 -9.69 9.49
CA PRO A 175 6.05 -10.78 8.59
C PRO A 175 7.56 -10.84 8.27
N THR A 176 8.42 -10.32 9.16
CA THR A 176 9.87 -10.27 8.90
C THR A 176 10.50 -11.65 8.79
N ARG A 177 11.29 -11.83 7.73
CA ARG A 177 12.19 -12.97 7.58
C ARG A 177 13.46 -12.78 8.40
N ARG A 178 14.20 -13.86 8.66
CA ARG A 178 15.49 -13.80 9.40
C ARG A 178 16.57 -13.07 8.58
N PRO A 179 17.64 -12.56 9.21
CA PRO A 179 18.81 -12.02 8.50
C PRO A 179 19.37 -13.00 7.46
N GLY A 180 19.86 -12.47 6.34
CA GLY A 180 20.27 -13.23 5.16
C GLY A 180 19.17 -13.42 4.10
N GLU A 181 17.90 -13.35 4.50
CA GLU A 181 16.76 -13.48 3.59
C GLU A 181 16.25 -12.11 3.09
N TRP A 182 15.73 -12.09 1.86
CA TRP A 182 15.16 -10.89 1.26
C TRP A 182 13.78 -10.58 1.81
N GLN A 183 13.60 -9.32 2.17
CA GLN A 183 12.36 -8.67 2.56
C GLN A 183 11.81 -7.92 1.35
N ILE A 184 10.50 -7.91 1.18
CA ILE A 184 9.83 -7.29 0.02
C ILE A 184 8.79 -6.30 0.53
N TYR A 185 8.83 -5.07 0.03
CA TYR A 185 7.72 -4.14 0.10
C TYR A 185 7.09 -3.90 -1.27
N ASP A 186 5.77 -4.04 -1.31
CA ASP A 186 4.91 -3.52 -2.37
C ASP A 186 4.03 -2.43 -1.76
N VAL A 187 4.09 -1.23 -2.33
CA VAL A 187 3.48 -0.03 -1.78
C VAL A 187 2.59 0.62 -2.82
N ALA A 188 1.37 0.98 -2.43
CA ALA A 188 0.55 1.95 -3.15
C ALA A 188 0.54 3.25 -2.34
N TRP A 189 1.03 4.33 -2.94
CA TRP A 189 1.15 5.64 -2.33
C TRP A 189 0.28 6.67 -3.05
N THR A 190 -0.48 7.44 -2.27
CA THR A 190 -1.20 8.61 -2.73
C THR A 190 -0.67 9.82 -1.96
N ALA A 191 -0.08 10.77 -2.67
CA ALA A 191 0.46 11.98 -2.09
C ALA A 191 -0.65 12.91 -1.57
N PRO A 192 -0.38 13.71 -0.54
CA PRO A 192 -1.31 14.75 -0.13
C PRO A 192 -1.40 15.85 -1.19
N THR A 193 -2.53 16.52 -1.25
CA THR A 193 -2.69 17.74 -2.06
C THR A 193 -2.99 18.93 -1.18
N PHE A 194 -2.67 20.12 -1.69
CA PHE A 194 -2.76 21.37 -0.96
C PHE A 194 -3.56 22.40 -1.76
N ASN A 195 -4.27 23.28 -1.05
CA ASN A 195 -4.87 24.46 -1.63
C ASN A 195 -3.79 25.51 -1.95
N SER A 196 -4.17 26.56 -2.69
CA SER A 196 -3.25 27.65 -3.06
C SER A 196 -2.72 28.43 -1.85
N ASP A 197 -3.42 28.41 -0.72
CA ASP A 197 -2.99 29.01 0.55
C ASP A 197 -2.05 28.10 1.38
N GLY A 198 -1.72 26.92 0.85
CA GLY A 198 -0.88 25.93 1.52
C GLY A 198 -1.60 25.05 2.55
N SER A 199 -2.90 25.27 2.78
CA SER A 199 -3.70 24.38 3.63
C SER A 199 -3.89 23.01 2.98
N LEU A 200 -4.01 21.97 3.80
CA LEU A 200 -4.27 20.61 3.32
C LEU A 200 -5.60 20.55 2.57
N LYS A 201 -5.59 20.00 1.36
CA LYS A 201 -6.80 19.71 0.57
C LYS A 201 -7.19 18.24 0.65
N THR A 202 -6.26 17.32 0.41
CA THR A 202 -6.45 15.88 0.61
C THR A 202 -5.26 15.30 1.36
N PRO A 203 -5.48 14.42 2.36
CA PRO A 203 -4.39 13.78 3.08
C PRO A 203 -3.67 12.75 2.19
N ALA A 204 -2.48 12.34 2.64
CA ALA A 204 -1.76 11.24 2.03
C ALA A 204 -2.35 9.90 2.48
N TYR A 205 -2.30 8.90 1.60
CA TYR A 205 -2.71 7.53 1.89
C TYR A 205 -1.64 6.53 1.49
N VAL A 206 -1.55 5.43 2.24
CA VAL A 206 -0.62 4.35 1.94
C VAL A 206 -1.22 2.98 2.22
N THR A 207 -1.00 2.06 1.27
CA THR A 207 -1.19 0.62 1.46
C THR A 207 0.17 -0.05 1.30
N VAL A 208 0.52 -0.94 2.23
CA VAL A 208 1.81 -1.65 2.23
C VAL A 208 1.57 -3.13 2.41
N PHE A 209 2.09 -3.92 1.48
CA PHE A 209 2.32 -5.35 1.65
C PHE A 209 3.79 -5.58 1.99
N PHE A 210 4.03 -6.35 3.05
CA PHE A 210 5.35 -6.77 3.49
C PHE A 210 5.45 -8.29 3.37
N ASN A 211 6.31 -8.79 2.47
CA ASN A 211 6.42 -10.22 2.17
C ASN A 211 5.07 -10.84 1.79
N GLY A 212 4.23 -10.10 1.06
CA GLY A 212 2.87 -10.51 0.67
C GLY A 212 1.80 -10.36 1.76
N VAL A 213 2.16 -9.94 2.98
CA VAL A 213 1.21 -9.72 4.08
C VAL A 213 0.83 -8.24 4.14
N LEU A 214 -0.47 -7.93 4.12
CA LEU A 214 -0.96 -6.56 4.28
C LEU A 214 -0.62 -6.04 5.68
N VAL A 215 0.24 -5.02 5.76
CA VAL A 215 0.68 -4.41 7.03
C VAL A 215 0.20 -2.98 7.21
N GLN A 216 -0.14 -2.27 6.13
CA GLN A 216 -0.86 -1.00 6.18
C GLN A 216 -1.99 -1.07 5.16
N ASN A 217 -3.22 -0.79 5.58
CA ASN A 217 -4.39 -0.87 4.72
C ASN A 217 -5.01 0.52 4.52
N HIS A 218 -4.68 1.17 3.41
CA HIS A 218 -5.15 2.51 3.04
C HIS A 218 -5.08 3.50 4.22
N PHE A 219 -3.96 3.49 4.94
CA PHE A 219 -3.77 4.31 6.13
C PHE A 219 -3.70 5.78 5.75
N GLN A 220 -4.52 6.62 6.37
CA GLN A 220 -4.50 8.07 6.21
C GLN A 220 -3.42 8.68 7.11
N LEU A 221 -2.41 9.31 6.52
CA LEU A 221 -1.34 9.96 7.27
C LEU A 221 -1.83 11.29 7.87
N LYS A 222 -1.15 11.73 8.93
CA LYS A 222 -1.42 13.01 9.61
C LYS A 222 -0.45 14.13 9.23
N GLY A 223 0.47 13.84 8.31
CA GLY A 223 1.57 14.71 7.91
C GLY A 223 2.89 13.95 7.79
N GLU A 224 3.99 14.68 7.71
CA GLU A 224 5.35 14.11 7.69
C GLU A 224 5.61 13.28 8.95
N THR A 225 6.37 12.20 8.82
CA THR A 225 6.84 11.37 9.95
C THR A 225 7.90 12.13 10.74
N ARG A 226 7.88 12.00 12.08
CA ARG A 226 8.78 12.77 12.95
C ARG A 226 9.33 11.92 14.08
N TYR A 227 10.64 12.03 14.34
CA TYR A 227 11.23 11.48 15.54
C TYR A 227 10.73 12.19 16.81
N ILE A 228 10.63 13.52 16.77
CA ILE A 228 10.18 14.36 17.89
C ILE A 228 8.97 15.20 17.47
N GLY A 229 7.94 15.20 18.31
CA GLY A 229 6.72 15.98 18.12
C GLY A 229 5.61 15.24 17.36
N GLN A 230 4.52 15.94 17.10
CA GLN A 230 3.38 15.43 16.35
C GLN A 230 3.56 15.65 14.84
N PRO A 231 3.05 14.75 13.99
CA PRO A 231 3.02 14.94 12.55
C PRO A 231 2.13 16.15 12.20
N PHE A 232 2.53 16.87 11.16
CA PHE A 232 1.73 17.92 10.55
C PHE A 232 2.07 18.00 9.07
N TYR A 233 1.15 18.53 8.28
CA TYR A 233 1.37 18.71 6.86
C TYR A 233 2.09 20.03 6.57
N LYS A 234 3.09 19.97 5.71
CA LYS A 234 3.74 21.12 5.08
C LYS A 234 3.50 21.01 3.58
N ALA A 235 3.04 22.09 2.94
CA ALA A 235 2.75 22.05 1.51
C ALA A 235 3.98 21.66 0.68
N HIS A 236 3.81 20.68 -0.20
CA HIS A 236 4.82 20.23 -1.16
C HIS A 236 4.14 19.72 -2.45
N GLY A 237 4.92 19.63 -3.53
CA GLY A 237 4.50 19.01 -4.79
C GLY A 237 4.93 17.54 -4.88
N PRO A 238 5.10 17.00 -6.11
CA PRO A 238 5.77 15.73 -6.31
C PRO A 238 7.15 15.73 -5.64
N ALA A 239 7.52 14.62 -5.00
CA ALA A 239 8.73 14.50 -4.19
C ALA A 239 9.53 13.23 -4.54
N PRO A 240 10.85 13.21 -4.34
CA PRO A 240 11.66 12.01 -4.51
C PRO A 240 11.28 10.88 -3.55
N ILE A 241 11.60 9.65 -3.95
CA ILE A 241 11.72 8.52 -3.02
C ILE A 241 13.13 8.57 -2.44
N MET A 242 13.26 8.52 -1.11
CA MET A 242 14.57 8.53 -0.43
C MET A 242 14.80 7.24 0.35
N LEU A 243 16.05 6.76 0.32
CA LEU A 243 16.54 5.68 1.17
C LEU A 243 17.47 6.24 2.24
N GLN A 244 17.14 5.93 3.49
CA GLN A 244 17.87 6.45 4.65
C GLN A 244 19.17 5.68 4.90
N ALA A 245 20.24 6.40 5.20
CA ALA A 245 21.46 5.89 5.76
C ALA A 245 21.50 6.20 7.27
N HIS A 246 20.74 5.44 8.08
CA HIS A 246 20.69 5.69 9.52
C HIS A 246 22.07 5.51 10.17
N GLY A 247 22.49 6.50 10.96
CA GLY A 247 23.86 6.65 11.48
C GLY A 247 24.23 5.73 12.65
N ASP A 248 23.41 4.75 12.99
CA ASP A 248 23.70 3.79 14.07
C ASP A 248 24.88 2.85 13.71
N PRO A 249 25.50 2.16 14.69
CA PRO A 249 26.70 1.37 14.42
C PRO A 249 26.44 -0.02 13.81
N SER A 250 25.17 -0.43 13.57
CA SER A 250 24.89 -1.75 13.00
C SER A 250 25.37 -1.88 11.55
N GLN A 251 25.58 -3.13 11.13
CA GLN A 251 26.02 -3.46 9.79
C GLN A 251 25.00 -2.94 8.74
N PRO A 252 25.48 -2.40 7.60
CA PRO A 252 24.60 -1.82 6.60
C PRO A 252 23.71 -2.87 5.95
N ILE A 253 22.44 -2.52 5.73
CA ILE A 253 21.53 -3.33 4.93
C ILE A 253 21.82 -3.18 3.43
N SER A 254 21.23 -4.05 2.62
CA SER A 254 21.31 -3.96 1.16
C SER A 254 19.93 -3.92 0.51
N PHE A 255 19.84 -3.31 -0.66
CA PHE A 255 18.65 -3.21 -1.49
C PHE A 255 18.87 -3.83 -2.86
N ARG A 256 17.79 -4.27 -3.50
CA ARG A 256 17.75 -4.65 -4.92
C ARG A 256 16.35 -4.48 -5.49
N ASN A 257 16.21 -4.71 -6.80
CA ASN A 257 14.93 -4.78 -7.49
C ASN A 257 14.00 -3.63 -7.09
N ILE A 258 14.35 -2.42 -7.51
CA ILE A 258 13.58 -1.23 -7.16
C ILE A 258 12.95 -0.71 -8.44
N TRP A 259 11.63 -0.64 -8.47
CA TRP A 259 10.89 -0.08 -9.59
C TRP A 259 9.63 0.63 -9.11
N VAL A 260 9.21 1.62 -9.89
CA VAL A 260 8.06 2.46 -9.58
C VAL A 260 7.23 2.67 -10.83
N ARG A 261 5.91 2.68 -10.70
CA ARG A 261 4.99 3.09 -11.77
C ARG A 261 4.03 4.15 -11.25
N GLU A 262 3.94 5.25 -11.95
CA GLU A 262 3.01 6.33 -11.62
C GLU A 262 1.57 5.85 -11.85
N ILE A 263 0.68 6.20 -10.93
CA ILE A 263 -0.76 5.97 -11.05
C ILE A 263 -1.45 7.33 -11.08
N GLN A 264 -2.41 7.50 -11.98
CA GLN A 264 -3.11 8.79 -12.17
C GLN A 264 -4.18 9.03 -11.11
#